data_AF-A0AAV0Y1W7-F1
#
_entry.id   AF-A0AAV0Y1W7-F1
#
_cell.length_a   1.000
_cell.length_b   1.000
_cell.length_c   1.000
_cell.angle_alpha   90.00
_cell.angle_beta   90.00
_cell.angle_gamma   90.00
#
_symmetry.space_group_name_H-M   'P 1'
#
loop_
_entity.id
_entity.type
_entity.pdbx_description
1 polymer ?
#
loop_
_entity_poly.entity_id
_entity_poly.type
_entity_poly.pdbx_seq_one_letter_code
_entity_poly.pdbx_strand_id
1 'polypeptide(L)'
;MKEILQFFNCSSKRNFVLKTILNGQPRLISVCETRWTERHDSVMVFKTSIPYIIKSLTKMSEWQESDSSSKARTLLIALCSCDFIISIHTLANILCVTAPVSRILQGMNNDILNAKNCIDNIIFSLENKRTNCLQIFGNIYQECVLLMNEMDIEVKTPRLSKYQTKRSNHPVNNIEEYYRVSIFIPLLDNILEDLRSRFIRKQNKMLLDLCLLIPRYITVISNEDFKKITEAATELFLFNEENSIDQMQLQTEPEIWKTKWQRIKSDGHDVCQDALPSIKNCNNIIYPTVHKLLSIIACLPISVASAERSFSTLRRLKTWLRSKMGQDRLTGLALLNIHHTITISIDDVINRFANKKNRNIDFVL
;
A
#
# COMPACT_ATOMS: atom_id res chain seq x y z
N MET A 1 -17.43 3.66 8.14
CA MET A 1 -16.44 4.73 7.85
C MET A 1 -16.68 5.42 6.50
N LYS A 2 -16.54 4.75 5.35
CA LYS A 2 -16.73 5.37 4.01
C LYS A 2 -18.05 6.15 3.88
N GLU A 3 -19.15 5.55 4.31
CA GLU A 3 -20.48 6.19 4.26
C GLU A 3 -20.60 7.46 5.10
N ILE A 4 -19.96 7.49 6.28
CA ILE A 4 -19.93 8.67 7.16
C ILE A 4 -19.18 9.81 6.46
N LEU A 5 -18.02 9.51 5.87
CA LEU A 5 -17.23 10.50 5.13
C LEU A 5 -18.01 11.03 3.92
N GLN A 6 -18.68 10.15 3.17
CA GLN A 6 -19.52 10.53 2.04
C GLN A 6 -20.71 11.39 2.51
N PHE A 7 -21.35 11.03 3.62
CA PHE A 7 -22.49 11.77 4.17
C PHE A 7 -22.14 13.24 4.45
N PHE A 8 -20.97 13.50 5.04
CA PHE A 8 -20.48 14.86 5.26
C PHE A 8 -20.01 15.55 3.98
N ASN A 9 -19.33 14.84 3.07
CA ASN A 9 -18.77 15.45 1.87
C ASN A 9 -19.81 15.77 0.78
N CYS A 10 -20.94 15.04 0.74
CA CYS A 10 -22.00 15.27 -0.23
C CYS A 10 -22.85 16.52 0.04
N SER A 11 -22.70 17.19 1.18
CA SER A 11 -23.47 18.40 1.51
C SER A 11 -22.60 19.45 2.19
N SER A 12 -22.56 20.65 1.62
CA SER A 12 -21.85 21.80 2.19
C SER A 12 -22.35 22.15 3.60
N LYS A 13 -23.67 22.08 3.83
CA LYS A 13 -24.30 22.30 5.14
C LYS A 13 -23.83 21.28 6.18
N ARG A 14 -23.79 19.99 5.82
CA ARG A 14 -23.31 18.93 6.72
C ARG A 14 -21.82 19.07 7.00
N ASN A 15 -21.03 19.34 5.96
CA ASN A 15 -19.59 19.58 6.09
C ASN A 15 -19.28 20.79 6.99
N PHE A 16 -20.07 21.85 6.89
CA PHE A 16 -19.93 23.05 7.72
C PHE A 16 -20.11 22.71 9.20
N VAL A 17 -21.19 22.01 9.57
CA VAL A 17 -21.43 21.62 10.97
C VAL A 17 -20.31 20.75 11.52
N LEU A 18 -19.82 19.78 10.74
CA LEU A 18 -18.66 18.97 11.15
C LEU A 18 -17.43 19.84 11.38
N LYS A 19 -17.12 20.78 10.48
CA LYS A 19 -15.98 21.70 10.62
C LYS A 19 -16.09 22.58 11.86
N THR A 20 -17.30 23.08 12.15
CA THR A 20 -17.55 23.88 13.36
C THR A 20 -17.28 23.07 14.62
N ILE A 21 -17.65 21.78 14.64
CA ILE A 21 -17.47 20.91 15.81
C ILE A 21 -16.02 20.42 15.94
N LEU A 22 -15.32 20.18 14.83
CA LEU A 22 -13.91 19.78 14.83
C LEU A 22 -12.99 20.88 15.41
N ASN A 23 -13.35 22.16 15.31
CA ASN A 23 -12.70 23.32 15.94
C ASN A 23 -11.16 23.19 16.16
N GLY A 24 -10.39 23.16 15.08
CA GLY A 24 -8.91 23.06 15.12
C GLY A 24 -8.35 21.63 15.02
N GLN A 25 -9.18 20.60 15.13
CA GLN A 25 -8.79 19.21 14.90
C GLN A 25 -8.53 18.91 13.40
N PRO A 26 -7.73 17.86 13.09
CA PRO A 26 -7.48 17.44 11.72
C PRO A 26 -8.78 17.18 10.94
N ARG A 27 -8.82 17.61 9.68
CA ARG A 27 -9.96 17.31 8.81
C ARG A 27 -10.01 15.82 8.51
N LEU A 28 -11.23 15.28 8.46
CA LEU A 28 -11.44 13.89 8.04
C LEU A 28 -10.87 13.66 6.63
N ILE A 29 -10.01 12.65 6.52
CA ILE A 29 -9.37 12.25 5.27
C ILE A 29 -10.26 11.20 4.60
N SER A 30 -10.59 11.41 3.32
CA SER A 30 -11.30 10.39 2.53
C SER A 30 -10.48 9.11 2.42
N VAL A 31 -11.11 7.95 2.59
CA VAL A 31 -10.45 6.65 2.40
C VAL A 31 -10.01 6.56 0.94
N CYS A 32 -8.71 6.57 0.69
CA CYS A 32 -8.16 6.38 -0.65
C CYS A 32 -8.29 4.91 -1.05
N GLU A 33 -8.87 4.64 -2.22
CA GLU A 33 -9.03 3.26 -2.68
C GLU A 33 -7.73 2.65 -3.17
N THR A 34 -6.80 3.47 -3.66
CA THR A 34 -5.56 2.97 -4.29
C THR A 34 -4.34 3.09 -3.37
N ARG A 35 -4.25 4.12 -2.52
CA ARG A 35 -3.08 4.33 -1.64
C ARG A 35 -3.30 3.81 -0.23
N TRP A 36 -2.62 2.71 0.10
CA TRP A 36 -2.67 2.12 1.44
C TRP A 36 -2.18 3.06 2.55
N THR A 37 -1.14 3.85 2.28
CA THR A 37 -0.62 4.85 3.23
C THR A 37 -1.68 5.89 3.62
N GLU A 38 -2.44 6.41 2.66
CA GLU A 38 -3.55 7.32 2.94
C GLU A 38 -4.72 6.63 3.68
N ARG A 39 -4.88 5.31 3.56
CA ARG A 39 -5.86 4.55 4.36
C ARG A 39 -5.46 4.49 5.83
N HIS A 40 -4.16 4.32 6.14
CA HIS A 40 -3.66 4.39 7.51
C HIS A 40 -4.02 5.73 8.15
N ASP A 41 -3.65 6.83 7.49
CA ASP A 41 -3.88 8.17 8.02
C ASP A 41 -5.37 8.47 8.17
N SER A 42 -6.17 8.03 7.20
CA SER A 42 -7.63 8.12 7.26
C SER A 42 -8.21 7.39 8.47
N VAL A 43 -7.79 6.16 8.75
CA VAL A 43 -8.26 5.40 9.94
C VAL A 43 -7.83 6.06 11.24
N MET A 44 -6.58 6.54 11.33
CA MET A 44 -6.07 7.19 12.55
C MET A 44 -6.78 8.52 12.84
N VAL A 45 -6.96 9.36 11.83
CA VAL A 45 -7.73 10.62 11.94
C VAL A 45 -9.19 10.32 12.27
N PHE A 46 -9.77 9.28 11.68
CA PHE A 46 -11.15 8.90 11.95
C PHE A 46 -11.34 8.41 13.40
N LYS A 47 -10.45 7.54 13.89
CA LYS A 47 -10.44 7.06 15.29
C LYS A 47 -10.47 8.24 16.27
N THR A 48 -9.52 9.16 16.12
CA THR A 48 -9.39 10.35 16.99
C THR A 48 -10.57 11.32 16.84
N SER A 49 -11.22 11.33 15.68
CA SER A 49 -12.37 12.20 15.42
C SER A 49 -13.72 11.63 15.86
N ILE A 50 -13.79 10.38 16.35
CA ILE A 50 -15.07 9.72 16.71
C ILE A 50 -15.96 10.59 17.61
N PRO A 51 -15.47 11.18 18.72
CA PRO A 51 -16.31 11.99 19.60
C PRO A 51 -16.95 13.18 18.87
N TYR A 52 -16.18 13.84 18.00
CA TYR A 52 -16.65 14.98 17.21
C TYR A 52 -17.64 14.57 16.13
N ILE A 53 -17.43 13.40 15.51
CA ILE A 53 -18.36 12.84 14.53
C ILE A 53 -19.68 12.50 15.21
N ILE A 54 -19.66 11.85 16.37
CA ILE A 54 -20.86 11.52 17.14
C ILE A 54 -21.63 12.81 17.48
N LYS A 55 -20.97 13.83 18.07
CA LYS A 55 -21.60 15.14 18.36
C LYS A 55 -22.22 15.77 17.11
N SER A 56 -21.54 15.68 15.97
CA SER A 56 -22.04 16.20 14.69
C SER A 56 -23.28 15.46 14.20
N LEU A 57 -23.26 14.12 14.26
CA LEU A 57 -24.39 13.28 13.84
C LEU A 57 -25.59 13.43 14.77
N THR A 58 -25.39 13.56 16.09
CA THR A 58 -26.45 13.84 17.05
C THR A 58 -27.18 15.13 16.70
N LYS A 59 -26.43 16.23 16.48
CA LYS A 59 -27.01 17.52 16.06
C LYS A 59 -27.76 17.43 14.71
N MET A 60 -27.28 16.61 13.78
CA MET A 60 -27.93 16.41 12.49
C MET A 60 -29.18 15.53 12.58
N SER A 61 -29.24 14.62 13.55
CA SER A 61 -30.39 13.73 13.76
C SER A 61 -31.65 14.46 14.24
N GLU A 62 -31.50 15.70 14.69
CA GLU A 62 -32.55 16.61 15.15
C GLU A 62 -33.03 17.57 14.05
N TRP A 63 -32.47 17.50 12.84
CA TRP A 63 -32.90 18.36 11.74
C TRP A 63 -34.31 18.03 11.27
N GLN A 64 -35.02 19.07 10.85
CA GLN A 64 -36.35 18.98 10.25
C GLN A 64 -36.36 18.18 8.93
N GLU A 65 -35.23 18.19 8.20
CA GLU A 65 -35.08 17.47 6.93
C GLU A 65 -34.97 15.96 7.17
N SER A 66 -36.04 15.22 6.84
CA SER A 66 -36.19 13.79 7.11
C SER A 66 -35.04 12.94 6.58
N ASP A 67 -34.57 13.20 5.36
CA ASP A 67 -33.55 12.37 4.71
C ASP A 67 -32.19 12.51 5.40
N SER A 68 -31.80 13.74 5.71
CA SER A 68 -30.55 14.02 6.41
C SER A 68 -30.61 13.55 7.87
N SER A 69 -31.73 13.76 8.57
CA SER A 69 -31.87 13.41 9.98
C SER A 69 -31.99 11.91 10.22
N SER A 70 -32.78 11.21 9.39
CA SER A 70 -32.89 9.75 9.44
C SER A 70 -31.54 9.08 9.15
N LYS A 71 -30.85 9.50 8.09
CA LYS A 71 -29.53 8.96 7.73
C LYS A 71 -28.48 9.26 8.80
N ALA A 72 -28.49 10.45 9.39
CA ALA A 72 -27.62 10.77 10.51
C ALA A 72 -27.88 9.86 11.71
N ARG A 73 -29.14 9.57 12.04
CA ARG A 73 -29.52 8.66 13.13
C ARG A 73 -29.06 7.22 12.86
N THR A 74 -29.22 6.71 11.64
CA THR A 74 -28.70 5.38 11.26
C THR A 74 -27.17 5.30 11.39
N LEU A 75 -26.45 6.31 10.88
CA LEU A 75 -24.99 6.36 10.99
C LEU A 75 -24.52 6.49 12.44
N LEU A 76 -25.25 7.24 13.26
CA LEU A 76 -25.00 7.40 14.69
C LEU A 76 -25.12 6.07 15.42
N ILE A 77 -26.21 5.32 15.20
CA ILE A 77 -26.42 4.00 15.81
C ILE A 77 -25.28 3.03 15.42
N ALA A 78 -24.88 3.03 14.15
CA ALA A 78 -23.78 2.18 13.69
C ALA A 78 -22.43 2.57 14.34
N LEU A 79 -22.15 3.88 14.44
CA LEU A 79 -20.91 4.42 15.01
C LEU A 79 -20.81 4.18 16.52
N CYS A 80 -21.93 4.25 17.24
CA CYS A 80 -22.01 4.01 18.69
C CYS A 80 -22.13 2.53 19.07
N SER A 81 -21.93 1.59 18.14
CA SER A 81 -21.87 0.17 18.46
C SER A 81 -20.50 -0.21 19.03
N CYS A 82 -20.49 -1.06 20.06
CA CYS A 82 -19.25 -1.62 20.63
C CYS A 82 -18.42 -2.34 19.55
N ASP A 83 -19.08 -3.09 18.66
CA ASP A 83 -18.46 -3.73 17.50
C ASP A 83 -17.64 -2.73 16.68
N PHE A 84 -18.23 -1.59 16.32
CA PHE A 84 -17.57 -0.59 15.49
C PHE A 84 -16.40 0.08 16.22
N ILE A 85 -16.61 0.52 17.47
CA ILE A 85 -15.59 1.22 18.26
C ILE A 85 -14.40 0.30 18.51
N ILE A 86 -14.63 -0.94 18.92
CA ILE A 86 -13.54 -1.88 19.20
C ILE A 86 -12.84 -2.29 17.89
N SER A 87 -13.58 -2.49 16.80
CA SER A 87 -13.00 -2.81 15.48
C SER A 87 -12.09 -1.70 14.95
N ILE A 88 -12.49 -0.43 15.06
CA ILE A 88 -11.68 0.67 14.53
C ILE A 88 -10.42 0.90 15.39
N HIS A 89 -10.50 0.69 16.71
CA HIS A 89 -9.34 0.78 17.60
C HIS A 89 -8.36 -0.37 17.40
N THR A 90 -8.86 -1.60 17.24
CA THR A 90 -8.01 -2.76 16.91
C THR A 90 -7.37 -2.64 15.54
N LEU A 91 -8.14 -2.21 14.53
CA LEU A 91 -7.61 -1.93 13.18
C LEU A 91 -6.53 -0.85 13.22
N ALA A 92 -6.76 0.26 13.93
CA ALA A 92 -5.77 1.33 14.09
C ALA A 92 -4.47 0.81 14.73
N ASN A 93 -4.58 -0.04 15.76
CA ASN A 93 -3.42 -0.62 16.44
C ASN A 93 -2.55 -1.47 15.50
N ILE A 94 -3.17 -2.28 14.64
CA ILE A 94 -2.45 -3.14 13.69
C ILE A 94 -1.93 -2.33 12.49
N LEU A 95 -2.71 -1.37 11.99
CA LEU A 95 -2.29 -0.50 10.88
C LEU A 95 -1.05 0.34 11.25
N CYS A 96 -0.92 0.77 12.50
CA CYS A 96 0.28 1.48 12.96
C CYS A 96 1.56 0.66 12.75
N VAL A 97 1.50 -0.66 12.96
CA VAL A 97 2.63 -1.56 12.76
C VAL A 97 2.94 -1.74 11.27
N THR A 98 1.93 -1.79 10.41
CA THR A 98 2.09 -2.01 8.95
C THR A 98 2.39 -0.74 8.15
N ALA A 99 2.26 0.44 8.77
CA ALA A 99 2.48 1.73 8.12
C ALA A 99 3.90 1.92 7.54
N PRO A 100 5.01 1.54 8.22
CA PRO A 100 6.36 1.72 7.70
C PRO A 100 6.59 0.98 6.37
N VAL A 101 6.24 -0.31 6.28
CA VAL A 101 6.35 -1.08 5.03
C VAL A 101 5.51 -0.48 3.91
N SER A 102 4.30 -0.02 4.24
CA SER A 102 3.45 0.64 3.25
C SER A 102 4.10 1.89 2.65
N ARG A 103 4.83 2.68 3.46
CA ARG A 103 5.58 3.85 2.98
C ARG A 103 6.81 3.46 2.16
N ILE A 104 7.54 2.42 2.57
CA ILE A 104 8.74 1.96 1.86
C ILE A 104 8.35 1.40 0.48
N LEU A 105 7.36 0.51 0.43
CA LEU A 105 6.91 -0.14 -0.82
C LEU A 105 6.20 0.82 -1.77
N GLN A 106 5.65 1.94 -1.27
CA GLN A 106 5.00 2.97 -2.10
C GLN A 106 5.90 4.18 -2.36
N GLY A 107 7.15 4.13 -1.87
CA GLY A 107 8.13 5.19 -2.03
C GLY A 107 8.51 5.44 -3.48
N MET A 108 9.20 6.55 -3.75
CA MET A 108 9.78 6.79 -5.08
C MET A 108 11.04 5.98 -5.29
N ASN A 109 11.81 5.82 -4.21
CA ASN A 109 13.04 5.05 -4.17
C ASN A 109 12.72 3.74 -3.44
N ASN A 110 12.24 2.74 -4.18
CA ASN A 110 11.90 1.44 -3.60
C ASN A 110 13.17 0.74 -3.14
N ASP A 111 13.48 0.87 -1.86
CA ASP A 111 14.57 0.15 -1.23
C ASP A 111 14.11 -1.25 -0.82
N ILE A 112 14.39 -2.22 -1.68
CA ILE A 112 13.92 -3.60 -1.55
C ILE A 112 14.59 -4.28 -0.34
N LEU A 113 15.86 -3.95 -0.06
CA LEU A 113 16.58 -4.48 1.09
C LEU A 113 15.95 -3.96 2.39
N ASN A 114 15.73 -2.65 2.48
CA ASN A 114 15.06 -2.05 3.63
C ASN A 114 13.60 -2.53 3.75
N ALA A 115 12.90 -2.74 2.63
CA ALA A 115 11.55 -3.30 2.62
C ALA A 115 11.53 -4.72 3.20
N LYS A 116 12.44 -5.59 2.76
CA LYS A 116 12.57 -6.97 3.26
C LYS A 116 12.81 -7.00 4.77
N ASN A 117 13.81 -6.26 5.25
CA ASN A 117 14.12 -6.19 6.68
C ASN A 117 12.93 -5.61 7.49
N CYS A 118 12.24 -4.61 6.94
CA CYS A 118 11.08 -4.02 7.60
C CYS A 118 9.90 -5.01 7.66
N ILE A 119 9.68 -5.81 6.62
CA ILE A 119 8.66 -6.87 6.60
C ILE A 119 8.95 -7.91 7.69
N ASP A 120 10.19 -8.40 7.78
CA ASP A 120 10.57 -9.40 8.80
C ASP A 120 10.34 -8.85 10.22
N ASN A 121 10.73 -7.59 10.48
CA ASN A 121 10.49 -6.91 11.75
C ASN A 121 9.01 -6.73 12.07
N ILE A 122 8.18 -6.42 11.07
CA ILE A 122 6.72 -6.27 11.25
C ILE A 122 6.09 -7.61 11.59
N ILE A 123 6.46 -8.68 10.89
CA ILE A 123 5.92 -10.02 11.15
C ILE A 123 6.28 -10.45 12.58
N PHE A 124 7.54 -10.26 12.98
CA PHE A 124 7.96 -10.50 14.37
C PHE A 124 7.17 -9.65 15.38
N SER A 125 6.94 -8.37 15.08
CA SER A 125 6.14 -7.49 15.94
C SER A 125 4.69 -7.95 16.08
N LEU A 126 4.06 -8.37 14.98
CA LEU A 126 2.68 -8.89 14.96
C LEU A 126 2.58 -10.25 15.67
N GLU A 127 3.57 -11.13 15.53
CA GLU A 127 3.67 -12.38 16.28
C GLU A 127 3.79 -12.13 17.79
N ASN A 128 4.61 -11.15 18.19
CA ASN A 128 4.69 -10.71 19.59
C ASN A 128 3.37 -10.12 20.09
N LYS A 129 2.59 -9.45 19.22
CA LYS A 129 1.23 -9.02 19.57
C LYS A 129 0.30 -10.21 19.78
N ARG A 130 0.49 -11.29 19.02
CA ARG A 130 -0.33 -12.50 19.13
C ARG A 130 -0.03 -13.28 20.39
N THR A 131 1.23 -13.41 20.77
CA THR A 131 1.66 -14.08 22.02
C THR A 131 1.20 -13.29 23.25
N ASN A 132 1.33 -11.97 23.23
CA ASN A 132 0.93 -11.07 24.32
C ASN A 132 -0.49 -10.52 24.16
N CYS A 133 -1.38 -11.25 23.48
CA CYS A 133 -2.69 -10.74 23.06
C CYS A 133 -3.59 -10.31 24.22
N LEU A 134 -3.47 -10.93 25.41
CA LEU A 134 -4.24 -10.56 26.60
C LEU A 134 -3.94 -9.13 27.05
N GLN A 135 -2.67 -8.82 27.29
CA GLN A 135 -2.25 -7.49 27.75
C GLN A 135 -2.50 -6.41 26.68
N ILE A 136 -2.17 -6.71 25.42
CA ILE A 136 -2.29 -5.74 24.34
C ILE A 136 -3.75 -5.42 24.05
N PHE A 137 -4.61 -6.44 23.99
CA PHE A 137 -6.03 -6.21 23.81
C PHE A 137 -6.66 -5.54 25.04
N GLY A 138 -6.23 -5.88 26.26
CA GLY A 138 -6.70 -5.21 27.47
C GLY A 138 -6.49 -3.70 27.44
N ASN A 139 -5.31 -3.25 27.01
CA ASN A 139 -5.03 -1.80 26.84
C ASN A 139 -5.95 -1.15 25.79
N ILE A 140 -6.18 -1.83 24.65
CA ILE A 140 -7.08 -1.34 23.59
C ILE A 140 -8.52 -1.27 24.11
N TYR A 141 -8.96 -2.30 24.85
CA TYR A 141 -10.30 -2.39 25.40
C TYR A 141 -10.55 -1.29 26.43
N GLN A 142 -9.60 -1.03 27.33
CA GLN A 142 -9.67 0.07 28.29
C GLN A 142 -9.82 1.43 27.60
N GLU A 143 -9.03 1.70 26.55
CA GLU A 143 -9.18 2.92 25.74
C GLU A 143 -10.60 3.04 25.14
N CYS A 144 -11.13 1.93 24.61
CA CYS A 144 -12.48 1.90 24.05
C CYS A 144 -13.56 2.14 25.11
N VAL A 145 -13.43 1.54 26.31
CA VAL A 145 -14.37 1.69 27.42
C VAL A 145 -14.40 3.13 27.92
N LEU A 146 -13.23 3.77 28.06
CA LEU A 146 -13.16 5.20 28.42
C LEU A 146 -13.91 6.06 27.41
N LEU A 147 -13.65 5.86 26.12
CA LEU A 147 -14.35 6.60 25.06
C LEU A 147 -15.86 6.30 25.03
N MET A 148 -16.27 5.06 25.26
CA MET A 148 -17.70 4.70 25.32
C MET A 148 -18.39 5.37 26.51
N ASN A 149 -17.76 5.41 27.68
CA ASN A 149 -18.30 6.08 28.87
C ASN A 149 -18.42 7.60 28.66
N GLU A 150 -17.42 8.25 28.05
CA GLU A 150 -17.47 9.68 27.72
C GLU A 150 -18.62 10.06 26.78
N MET A 151 -19.06 9.10 25.96
CA MET A 151 -20.09 9.28 24.94
C MET A 151 -21.44 8.66 25.34
N ASP A 152 -21.58 8.21 26.60
CA ASP A 152 -22.78 7.56 27.15
C ASP A 152 -23.22 6.32 26.36
N ILE A 153 -22.26 5.48 25.97
CA ILE A 153 -22.47 4.25 25.21
C ILE A 153 -22.37 3.05 26.15
N GLU A 154 -23.46 2.28 26.23
CA GLU A 154 -23.51 1.04 27.02
C GLU A 154 -22.57 -0.04 26.45
N VAL A 155 -21.64 -0.52 27.27
CA VAL A 155 -20.71 -1.60 26.91
C VAL A 155 -21.42 -2.95 27.01
N LYS A 156 -21.66 -3.61 25.87
CA LYS A 156 -22.31 -4.91 25.80
C LYS A 156 -21.79 -5.80 24.68
N THR A 157 -22.08 -7.10 24.77
CA THR A 157 -21.89 -8.04 23.66
C THR A 157 -23.05 -7.95 22.66
N PRO A 158 -22.81 -8.28 21.38
CA PRO A 158 -23.87 -8.40 20.39
C PRO A 158 -24.87 -9.49 20.78
N ARG A 159 -26.12 -9.37 20.31
CA ARG A 159 -27.13 -10.40 20.53
C ARG A 159 -26.71 -11.72 19.89
N LEU A 160 -26.38 -12.72 20.72
CA LEU A 160 -26.07 -14.07 20.26
C LEU A 160 -27.36 -14.82 19.92
N SER A 161 -27.46 -15.31 18.69
CA SER A 161 -28.63 -16.08 18.22
C SER A 161 -28.42 -17.57 18.52
N LYS A 162 -29.30 -18.16 19.32
CA LYS A 162 -29.26 -19.59 19.67
C LYS A 162 -29.47 -20.51 18.46
N TYR A 163 -30.21 -20.06 17.45
CA TYR A 163 -30.57 -20.87 16.28
C TYR A 163 -29.58 -20.72 15.12
N GLN A 164 -28.86 -19.59 15.03
CA GLN A 164 -27.88 -19.36 13.96
C GLN A 164 -26.47 -19.67 14.46
N THR A 165 -26.10 -20.95 14.39
CA THR A 165 -24.81 -21.47 14.90
C THR A 165 -23.60 -21.13 14.03
N LYS A 166 -23.80 -20.65 12.79
CA LYS A 166 -22.71 -20.19 11.89
C LYS A 166 -22.22 -18.76 12.19
N ARG A 167 -22.73 -18.11 13.24
CA ARG A 167 -22.24 -16.79 13.70
C ARG A 167 -21.14 -16.97 14.74
N SER A 168 -20.39 -15.90 15.01
CA SER A 168 -19.39 -15.80 16.08
C SER A 168 -20.05 -15.83 17.48
N ASN A 169 -20.65 -16.97 17.81
CA ASN A 169 -21.27 -17.28 19.11
C ASN A 169 -20.24 -17.96 20.01
N HIS A 170 -19.13 -17.29 20.28
CA HIS A 170 -18.09 -17.84 21.14
C HIS A 170 -18.63 -18.02 22.57
N PRO A 171 -18.46 -19.19 23.21
CA PRO A 171 -18.86 -19.41 24.59
C PRO A 171 -17.83 -18.77 25.52
N VAL A 172 -18.00 -17.50 25.83
CA VAL A 172 -17.06 -16.70 26.64
C VAL A 172 -17.77 -16.05 27.82
N ASN A 173 -17.01 -15.84 28.90
CA ASN A 173 -17.56 -15.45 30.20
C ASN A 173 -17.59 -13.94 30.42
N ASN A 174 -16.85 -13.16 29.62
CA ASN A 174 -16.79 -11.71 29.75
C ASN A 174 -16.73 -11.00 28.38
N ILE A 175 -17.09 -9.72 28.39
CA ILE A 175 -17.25 -8.88 27.19
C ILE A 175 -15.90 -8.65 26.49
N GLU A 176 -14.84 -8.42 27.26
CA GLU A 176 -13.49 -8.19 26.73
C GLU A 176 -13.00 -9.43 25.96
N GLU A 177 -13.15 -10.61 26.55
CA GLU A 177 -12.78 -11.89 25.96
C GLU A 177 -13.55 -12.16 24.67
N TYR A 178 -14.85 -11.82 24.63
CA TYR A 178 -15.65 -11.90 23.42
C TYR A 178 -15.02 -11.14 22.27
N TYR A 179 -14.70 -9.86 22.47
CA TYR A 179 -14.14 -9.02 21.41
C TYR A 179 -12.69 -9.39 21.06
N ARG A 180 -11.92 -9.89 22.04
CA ARG A 180 -10.58 -10.40 21.78
C ARG A 180 -10.61 -11.59 20.81
N VAL A 181 -11.51 -12.55 21.04
CA VAL A 181 -11.63 -13.78 20.25
C VAL A 181 -12.36 -13.55 18.92
N SER A 182 -13.36 -12.66 18.89
CA SER A 182 -14.17 -12.42 17.69
C SER A 182 -13.59 -11.39 16.73
N ILE A 183 -12.82 -10.40 17.22
CA ILE A 183 -12.32 -9.27 16.42
C ILE A 183 -10.79 -9.27 16.39
N PHE A 184 -10.13 -9.12 17.54
CA PHE A 184 -8.68 -8.84 17.58
C PHE A 184 -7.85 -10.01 17.05
N ILE A 185 -8.09 -11.22 17.54
CA ILE A 185 -7.35 -12.42 17.14
C ILE A 185 -7.55 -12.72 15.65
N PRO A 186 -8.79 -12.82 15.12
CA PRO A 186 -8.99 -13.10 13.70
C PRO A 186 -8.38 -12.04 12.79
N LEU A 187 -8.49 -10.75 13.15
CA LEU A 187 -7.88 -9.68 12.36
C LEU A 187 -6.36 -9.80 12.32
N LEU A 188 -5.73 -10.09 13.47
CA LEU A 188 -4.28 -10.25 13.57
C LEU A 188 -3.79 -11.49 12.81
N ASP A 189 -4.48 -12.62 12.97
CA ASP A 189 -4.13 -13.89 12.32
C ASP A 189 -4.27 -13.78 10.79
N ASN A 190 -5.35 -13.17 10.29
CA ASN A 190 -5.54 -12.92 8.85
C ASN A 190 -4.44 -12.03 8.28
N ILE A 191 -4.07 -10.94 8.97
CA ILE A 191 -3.00 -10.03 8.50
C ILE A 191 -1.65 -10.73 8.51
N LEU A 192 -1.36 -11.55 9.52
CA LEU A 192 -0.15 -12.36 9.57
C LEU A 192 -0.10 -13.38 8.42
N GLU A 193 -1.21 -14.06 8.13
CA GLU A 193 -1.33 -15.00 7.02
C GLU A 193 -1.14 -14.31 5.66
N ASP A 194 -1.77 -13.14 5.46
CA ASP A 194 -1.61 -12.33 4.25
C ASP A 194 -0.15 -11.87 4.07
N LEU A 195 0.52 -11.41 5.13
CA LEU A 195 1.92 -11.00 5.06
C LEU A 195 2.84 -12.19 4.78
N ARG A 196 2.62 -13.33 5.43
CA ARG A 196 3.40 -14.56 5.23
C ARG A 196 3.23 -15.09 3.81
N SER A 197 1.99 -15.23 3.35
CA SER A 197 1.67 -15.72 2.01
C SER A 197 2.26 -14.82 0.92
N ARG A 198 2.27 -13.51 1.15
CA ARG A 198 2.77 -12.53 0.17
C ARG A 198 4.29 -12.37 0.17
N PHE A 199 4.96 -12.39 1.32
CA PHE A 199 6.39 -12.04 1.40
C PHE A 199 7.31 -13.19 1.85
N ILE A 200 6.81 -14.14 2.65
CA ILE A 200 7.62 -15.25 3.20
C ILE A 200 7.52 -16.51 2.35
N ARG A 201 6.45 -16.64 1.55
CA ARG A 201 6.29 -17.79 0.64
C ARG A 201 7.53 -17.95 -0.24
N LYS A 202 8.04 -19.18 -0.34
CA LYS A 202 9.33 -19.53 -0.98
C LYS A 202 9.53 -18.81 -2.33
N GLN A 203 8.54 -18.87 -3.21
CA GLN A 203 8.61 -18.25 -4.54
C GLN A 203 8.83 -16.73 -4.48
N ASN A 204 8.10 -16.03 -3.62
CA ASN A 204 8.18 -14.57 -3.51
C ASN A 204 9.47 -14.14 -2.82
N LYS A 205 9.92 -14.91 -1.82
CA LYS A 205 11.20 -14.69 -1.15
C LYS A 205 12.37 -14.81 -2.14
N MET A 206 12.35 -15.82 -3.01
CA MET A 206 13.36 -15.97 -4.07
C MET A 206 13.37 -14.77 -5.03
N LEU A 207 12.21 -14.27 -5.43
CA LEU A 207 12.12 -13.06 -6.28
C LEU A 207 12.69 -11.82 -5.58
N LEU A 208 12.44 -11.67 -4.28
CA LEU A 208 13.04 -10.58 -3.47
C LEU A 208 14.55 -10.74 -3.32
N ASP A 209 15.04 -11.97 -3.15
CA ASP A 209 16.48 -12.25 -3.09
C ASP A 209 17.15 -11.91 -4.42
N LEU A 210 16.53 -12.24 -5.55
CA LEU A 210 17.05 -11.87 -6.88
C LEU A 210 17.14 -10.35 -7.08
N CYS A 211 16.25 -9.57 -6.47
CA CYS A 211 16.34 -8.10 -6.54
C CYS A 211 17.66 -7.57 -5.96
N LEU A 212 18.34 -8.33 -5.11
CA LEU A 212 19.66 -7.98 -4.57
C LEU A 212 20.76 -8.01 -5.64
N LEU A 213 20.50 -8.54 -6.84
CA LEU A 213 21.38 -8.51 -8.00
C LEU A 213 21.60 -7.09 -8.58
N ILE A 214 20.72 -6.14 -8.23
CA ILE A 214 20.85 -4.74 -8.64
C ILE A 214 22.14 -4.15 -8.00
N PRO A 215 22.97 -3.41 -8.76
CA PRO A 215 24.28 -2.90 -8.34
C PRO A 215 24.30 -2.17 -6.99
N ARG A 216 23.28 -1.37 -6.70
CA ARG A 216 23.13 -0.69 -5.40
C ARG A 216 23.14 -1.66 -4.21
N TYR A 217 22.55 -2.84 -4.35
CA TYR A 217 22.48 -3.83 -3.27
C TYR A 217 23.65 -4.80 -3.32
N ILE A 218 23.97 -5.39 -4.48
CA ILE A 218 25.00 -6.45 -4.60
C ILE A 218 26.39 -6.00 -4.13
N THR A 219 26.65 -4.69 -4.13
CA THR A 219 27.90 -4.10 -3.63
C THR A 219 27.99 -4.05 -2.09
N VAL A 220 26.89 -4.27 -1.37
CA VAL A 220 26.78 -4.12 0.10
C VAL A 220 26.33 -5.41 0.80
N ILE A 221 25.75 -6.37 0.08
CA ILE A 221 25.22 -7.61 0.67
C ILE A 221 26.29 -8.50 1.30
N SER A 222 25.84 -9.29 2.29
CA SER A 222 26.64 -10.34 2.92
C SER A 222 26.90 -11.52 1.97
N ASN A 223 27.86 -12.38 2.32
CA ASN A 223 28.08 -13.63 1.57
C ASN A 223 26.89 -14.60 1.69
N GLU A 224 26.17 -14.58 2.82
CA GLU A 224 24.96 -15.38 3.00
C GLU A 224 23.83 -14.93 2.07
N ASP A 225 23.64 -13.61 1.92
CA ASP A 225 22.63 -13.08 1.00
C ASP A 225 23.03 -13.31 -0.46
N PHE A 226 24.33 -13.26 -0.78
CA PHE A 226 24.81 -13.61 -2.11
C PHE A 226 24.51 -15.08 -2.45
N LYS A 227 24.67 -16.00 -1.50
CA LYS A 227 24.31 -17.40 -1.67
C LYS A 227 22.81 -17.58 -1.97
N LYS A 228 21.93 -16.81 -1.31
CA LYS A 228 20.49 -16.84 -1.59
C LYS A 228 20.17 -16.40 -3.03
N ILE A 229 20.94 -15.45 -3.59
CA ILE A 229 20.79 -15.03 -4.99
C ILE A 229 21.10 -16.19 -5.94
N THR A 230 22.22 -16.89 -5.72
CA THR A 230 22.63 -17.99 -6.61
C THR A 230 21.72 -19.20 -6.48
N GLU A 231 21.24 -19.51 -5.27
CA GLU A 231 20.21 -20.53 -5.02
C GLU A 231 18.90 -20.17 -5.75
N ALA A 232 18.42 -18.93 -5.62
CA ALA A 232 17.21 -18.46 -6.29
C ALA A 232 17.34 -18.46 -7.83
N ALA A 233 18.51 -18.07 -8.36
CA ALA A 233 18.78 -18.15 -9.79
C ALA A 233 18.74 -19.60 -10.27
N THR A 234 19.38 -20.51 -9.55
CA THR A 234 19.40 -21.94 -9.86
C THR A 234 17.99 -22.51 -9.92
N GLU A 235 17.16 -22.27 -8.90
CA GLU A 235 15.77 -22.75 -8.90
C GLU A 235 14.93 -22.18 -10.06
N LEU A 236 15.10 -20.90 -10.42
CA LEU A 236 14.40 -20.32 -11.56
C LEU A 236 14.81 -20.93 -12.90
N PHE A 237 16.10 -21.20 -13.10
CA PHE A 237 16.59 -21.76 -14.35
C PHE A 237 16.33 -23.27 -14.45
N LEU A 238 16.25 -24.02 -13.34
CA LEU A 238 15.79 -25.42 -13.35
C LEU A 238 14.33 -25.54 -13.82
N PHE A 239 13.50 -24.51 -13.61
CA PHE A 239 12.10 -24.52 -14.03
C PHE A 239 11.95 -24.37 -15.57
N ASN A 240 12.96 -23.84 -16.25
CA ASN A 240 12.97 -23.68 -17.70
C ASN A 240 13.76 -24.84 -18.34
N GLU A 241 13.05 -25.92 -18.69
CA GLU A 241 13.60 -27.15 -19.29
C GLU A 241 14.43 -26.93 -20.59
N GLU A 242 14.37 -25.74 -21.20
CA GLU A 242 15.05 -25.42 -22.45
C GLU A 242 16.50 -24.89 -22.31
N ASN A 243 16.99 -24.65 -21.09
CA ASN A 243 18.32 -24.05 -20.90
C ASN A 243 19.29 -25.01 -20.21
N SER A 244 20.20 -25.63 -20.98
CA SER A 244 21.39 -26.32 -20.47
C SER A 244 22.42 -25.31 -19.94
N ILE A 245 22.04 -24.47 -18.98
CA ILE A 245 22.98 -23.57 -18.29
C ILE A 245 23.68 -24.39 -17.21
N ASP A 246 25.01 -24.38 -17.25
CA ASP A 246 25.84 -25.02 -16.25
C ASP A 246 25.62 -24.34 -14.89
N GLN A 247 25.41 -25.11 -13.82
CA GLN A 247 25.32 -24.59 -12.45
C GLN A 247 26.54 -23.74 -12.08
N MET A 248 27.72 -24.07 -12.63
CA MET A 248 28.93 -23.29 -12.43
C MET A 248 28.81 -21.88 -13.03
N GLN A 249 28.13 -21.72 -14.17
CA GLN A 249 27.87 -20.40 -14.78
C GLN A 249 26.90 -19.58 -13.93
N LEU A 250 25.89 -20.21 -13.33
CA LEU A 250 24.92 -19.54 -12.45
C LEU A 250 25.53 -18.97 -11.16
N GLN A 251 26.71 -19.45 -10.76
CA GLN A 251 27.45 -18.95 -9.62
C GLN A 251 28.53 -17.93 -10.04
N THR A 252 29.34 -18.29 -11.02
CA THR A 252 30.49 -17.47 -11.45
C THR A 252 30.08 -16.15 -12.10
N GLU A 253 29.02 -16.14 -12.93
CA GLU A 253 28.61 -14.92 -13.62
C GLU A 253 28.10 -13.82 -12.66
N PRO A 254 27.22 -14.11 -11.67
CA PRO A 254 26.90 -13.16 -10.61
C PRO A 254 28.10 -12.71 -9.76
N GLU A 255 29.11 -13.57 -9.55
CA GLU A 255 30.34 -13.19 -8.82
C GLU A 255 31.17 -12.17 -9.59
N ILE A 256 31.36 -12.39 -10.90
CA ILE A 256 32.05 -11.44 -11.77
C ILE A 256 31.26 -10.12 -11.82
N TRP A 257 29.93 -10.19 -11.89
CA TRP A 257 29.07 -9.02 -11.83
C TRP A 257 29.22 -8.24 -10.51
N LYS A 258 29.23 -8.93 -9.36
CA LYS A 258 29.50 -8.35 -8.04
C LYS A 258 30.85 -7.64 -8.03
N THR A 259 31.90 -8.32 -8.49
CA THR A 259 33.28 -7.79 -8.54
C THR A 259 33.38 -6.54 -9.40
N LYS A 260 32.75 -6.54 -10.58
CA LYS A 260 32.68 -5.37 -11.48
C LYS A 260 32.14 -4.14 -10.76
N TRP A 261 31.00 -4.26 -10.08
CA TRP A 261 30.35 -3.12 -9.43
C TRP A 261 31.03 -2.70 -8.13
N GLN A 262 31.65 -3.64 -7.40
CA GLN A 262 32.49 -3.30 -6.26
C GLN A 262 33.70 -2.47 -6.69
N ARG A 263 34.35 -2.82 -7.81
CA ARG A 263 35.45 -2.03 -8.38
C ARG A 263 34.98 -0.62 -8.77
N ILE A 264 33.90 -0.50 -9.53
CA ILE A 264 33.33 0.79 -9.95
C ILE A 264 33.03 1.68 -8.73
N LYS A 265 32.48 1.10 -7.65
CA LYS A 265 32.20 1.83 -6.41
C LYS A 265 33.49 2.26 -5.69
N SER A 266 34.49 1.40 -5.62
CA SER A 266 35.80 1.72 -5.03
C SER A 266 36.54 2.82 -5.81
N ASP A 267 36.35 2.87 -7.12
CA ASP A 267 36.89 3.91 -8.01
C ASP A 267 36.15 5.26 -7.87
N GLY A 268 35.12 5.34 -7.02
CA GLY A 268 34.36 6.57 -6.74
C GLY A 268 33.26 6.88 -7.76
N HIS A 269 32.91 5.94 -8.63
CA HIS A 269 31.85 6.11 -9.62
C HIS A 269 30.46 5.70 -9.08
N ASP A 270 29.43 6.31 -9.64
CA ASP A 270 28.04 6.01 -9.30
C ASP A 270 27.62 4.60 -9.71
N VAL A 271 26.91 3.92 -8.80
CA VAL A 271 26.31 2.61 -9.05
C VAL A 271 24.86 2.75 -9.53
N CYS A 272 24.43 1.83 -10.39
CA CYS A 272 23.03 1.79 -10.85
C CYS A 272 22.08 1.56 -9.68
N GLN A 273 21.04 2.40 -9.59
CA GLN A 273 20.08 2.39 -8.49
C GLN A 273 18.93 1.39 -8.71
N ASP A 274 18.60 1.09 -9.97
CA ASP A 274 17.43 0.30 -10.39
C ASP A 274 17.77 -0.75 -11.45
N ALA A 275 16.85 -1.69 -11.70
CA ALA A 275 17.01 -2.76 -12.68
C ALA A 275 17.20 -2.23 -14.12
N LEU A 276 16.45 -1.21 -14.55
CA LEU A 276 16.52 -0.71 -15.94
C LEU A 276 17.89 -0.13 -16.32
N PRO A 277 18.50 0.79 -15.55
CA PRO A 277 19.90 1.21 -15.78
C PRO A 277 20.89 0.04 -15.70
N SER A 278 20.62 -0.95 -14.83
CA SER A 278 21.48 -2.12 -14.67
C SER A 278 21.49 -3.00 -15.93
N ILE A 279 20.34 -3.21 -16.56
CA ILE A 279 20.21 -3.93 -17.83
C ILE A 279 21.01 -3.23 -18.94
N LYS A 280 20.91 -1.90 -19.04
CA LYS A 280 21.66 -1.12 -20.05
C LYS A 280 23.18 -1.27 -19.90
N ASN A 281 23.66 -1.42 -18.66
CA ASN A 281 25.08 -1.62 -18.33
C ASN A 281 25.49 -3.10 -18.27
N CYS A 282 24.56 -4.01 -18.58
CA CYS A 282 24.76 -5.45 -18.57
C CYS A 282 24.90 -5.95 -20.02
N ASN A 283 26.14 -6.13 -20.48
CA ASN A 283 26.40 -6.68 -21.81
C ASN A 283 25.93 -8.14 -21.87
N ASN A 284 24.94 -8.42 -22.71
CA ASN A 284 24.31 -9.74 -22.84
C ASN A 284 25.27 -10.84 -23.33
N ILE A 285 26.39 -10.48 -23.96
CA ILE A 285 27.42 -11.45 -24.39
C ILE A 285 28.28 -11.88 -23.20
N ILE A 286 28.63 -10.94 -22.32
CA ILE A 286 29.51 -11.19 -21.17
C ILE A 286 28.70 -11.75 -19.99
N TYR A 287 27.47 -11.28 -19.83
CA TYR A 287 26.61 -11.56 -18.70
C TYR A 287 25.19 -12.01 -19.13
N PRO A 288 25.05 -13.11 -19.88
CA PRO A 288 23.75 -13.55 -20.40
C PRO A 288 22.75 -13.93 -19.30
N THR A 289 23.20 -14.58 -18.22
CA THR A 289 22.34 -15.02 -17.11
C THR A 289 21.86 -13.84 -16.28
N VAL A 290 22.78 -12.96 -15.89
CA VAL A 290 22.50 -11.74 -15.13
C VAL A 290 21.61 -10.81 -15.94
N HIS A 291 21.81 -10.71 -17.27
CA HIS A 291 20.92 -9.93 -18.14
C HIS A 291 19.49 -10.47 -18.13
N LYS A 292 19.30 -11.80 -18.23
CA LYS A 292 17.98 -12.45 -18.11
C LYS A 292 17.35 -12.20 -16.73
N LEU A 293 18.10 -12.39 -15.64
CA LEU A 293 17.61 -12.16 -14.28
C LEU A 293 17.21 -10.71 -14.04
N LEU A 294 18.03 -9.74 -14.47
CA LEU A 294 17.71 -8.31 -14.38
C LEU A 294 16.46 -7.96 -15.20
N SER A 295 16.27 -8.60 -16.36
CA SER A 295 15.06 -8.43 -17.18
C SER A 295 13.81 -8.95 -16.47
N ILE A 296 13.89 -10.11 -15.81
CA ILE A 296 12.79 -10.63 -14.97
C ILE A 296 12.48 -9.63 -13.85
N ILE A 297 13.50 -9.17 -13.12
CA ILE A 297 13.36 -8.21 -12.01
C ILE A 297 12.67 -6.92 -12.47
N ALA A 298 13.04 -6.40 -13.65
CA ALA A 298 12.43 -5.19 -14.21
C ALA A 298 10.94 -5.35 -14.55
N CYS A 299 10.48 -6.58 -14.78
CA CYS A 299 9.08 -6.91 -15.06
C CYS A 299 8.27 -7.24 -13.79
N LEU A 300 8.89 -7.34 -12.62
CA LEU A 300 8.18 -7.68 -11.39
C LEU A 300 7.32 -6.50 -10.89
N PRO A 301 6.02 -6.72 -10.60
CA PRO A 301 5.17 -5.70 -10.00
C PRO A 301 5.42 -5.60 -8.49
N ILE A 302 6.64 -5.26 -8.07
CA ILE A 302 7.03 -5.13 -6.65
C ILE A 302 6.27 -3.97 -6.00
N SER A 303 5.99 -2.91 -6.77
CA SER A 303 5.04 -1.87 -6.39
C SER A 303 4.32 -1.29 -7.61
N VAL A 304 3.03 -1.04 -7.49
CA VAL A 304 2.23 -0.28 -8.46
C VAL A 304 2.30 1.23 -8.21
N ALA A 305 3.03 1.69 -7.19
CA ALA A 305 3.00 3.09 -6.72
C ALA A 305 3.46 4.11 -7.77
N SER A 306 4.42 3.75 -8.63
CA SER A 306 4.84 4.61 -9.75
C SER A 306 3.71 4.76 -10.78
N ALA A 307 3.08 3.63 -11.18
CA ALA A 307 1.92 3.65 -12.05
C ALA A 307 0.74 4.40 -11.41
N GLU A 308 0.47 4.21 -10.11
CA GLU A 308 -0.57 4.93 -9.37
C GLU A 308 -0.34 6.43 -9.31
N ARG A 309 0.91 6.90 -9.17
CA ARG A 309 1.24 8.34 -9.28
C ARG A 309 0.93 8.87 -10.67
N SER A 310 1.30 8.15 -11.72
CA SER A 310 0.95 8.46 -13.11
C SER A 310 -0.57 8.43 -13.37
N PHE A 311 -1.32 7.53 -12.73
CA PHE A 311 -2.79 7.51 -12.81
C PHE A 311 -3.44 8.67 -12.04
N SER A 312 -2.84 9.13 -10.94
CA SER A 312 -3.33 10.30 -10.21
C SER A 312 -3.18 11.60 -11.02
N THR A 313 -2.10 11.74 -11.81
CA THR A 313 -1.94 12.86 -12.75
C THR A 313 -2.93 12.76 -13.91
N LEU A 314 -3.16 11.55 -14.44
CA LEU A 314 -4.21 11.29 -15.42
C LEU A 314 -5.60 11.71 -14.93
N ARG A 315 -5.94 11.45 -13.66
CA ARG A 315 -7.22 11.90 -13.09
C ARG A 315 -7.32 13.43 -13.08
N ARG A 316 -6.25 14.15 -12.74
CA ARG A 316 -6.22 15.63 -12.81
C ARG A 316 -6.44 16.12 -14.25
N LEU A 317 -5.74 15.53 -15.23
CA LEU A 317 -5.92 15.84 -16.65
C LEU A 317 -7.35 15.57 -17.13
N LYS A 318 -7.92 14.41 -16.80
CA LYS A 318 -9.31 14.04 -17.15
C LYS A 318 -10.35 14.94 -16.48
N THR A 319 -10.13 15.34 -15.23
CA THR A 319 -11.08 16.17 -14.48
C THR A 319 -11.12 17.59 -15.04
N TRP A 320 -9.96 18.13 -15.44
CA TRP A 320 -9.86 19.50 -15.96
C TRP A 320 -10.37 19.62 -17.41
N LEU A 321 -10.23 18.58 -18.24
CA LEU A 321 -10.56 18.61 -19.68
C LEU A 321 -11.82 17.78 -20.05
N ARG A 322 -12.69 17.51 -19.08
CA ARG A 322 -13.73 16.45 -19.13
C ARG A 322 -14.72 16.54 -20.31
N SER A 323 -14.83 17.67 -21.00
CA SER A 323 -15.82 17.86 -22.07
C SER A 323 -15.29 17.82 -23.51
N LYS A 324 -13.97 17.73 -23.78
CA LYS A 324 -13.44 17.87 -25.17
C LYS A 324 -12.24 17.00 -25.57
N MET A 325 -11.92 15.89 -24.89
CA MET A 325 -10.65 15.17 -25.15
C MET A 325 -10.82 13.71 -25.60
N GLY A 326 -10.30 13.39 -26.79
CA GLY A 326 -10.12 12.02 -27.27
C GLY A 326 -8.93 11.30 -26.63
N GLN A 327 -8.87 9.97 -26.78
CA GLN A 327 -7.91 9.09 -26.10
C GLN A 327 -6.44 9.38 -26.47
N ASP A 328 -6.16 9.70 -27.73
CA ASP A 328 -4.79 9.98 -28.19
C ASP A 328 -4.22 11.26 -27.57
N ARG A 329 -5.03 12.32 -27.51
CA ARG A 329 -4.65 13.59 -26.88
C ARG A 329 -4.44 13.42 -25.38
N LEU A 330 -5.29 12.65 -24.71
CA LEU A 330 -5.12 12.32 -23.28
C LEU A 330 -3.79 11.61 -23.04
N THR A 331 -3.49 10.60 -23.85
CA THR A 331 -2.26 9.80 -23.72
C THR A 331 -1.03 10.66 -23.96
N GLY A 332 -1.05 11.50 -25.00
CA GLY A 332 0.03 12.46 -25.28
C GLY A 332 0.27 13.46 -24.15
N LEU A 333 -0.79 14.08 -23.62
CA LEU A 333 -0.67 15.03 -22.50
C LEU A 333 -0.21 14.37 -21.20
N ALA A 334 -0.66 13.14 -20.94
CA ALA A 334 -0.21 12.37 -19.79
C ALA A 334 1.28 12.05 -19.88
N LEU A 335 1.75 11.59 -21.03
CA LEU A 335 3.17 11.32 -21.28
C LEU A 335 4.01 12.60 -21.13
N LEU A 336 3.57 13.73 -21.70
CA LEU A 336 4.25 15.02 -21.55
C LEU A 336 4.36 15.45 -20.08
N ASN A 337 3.29 15.29 -19.29
CA ASN A 337 3.31 15.66 -17.89
C ASN A 337 4.15 14.69 -17.02
N ILE A 338 4.09 13.39 -17.29
CA ILE A 338 4.87 12.36 -16.57
C ILE A 338 6.37 12.54 -16.88
N HIS A 339 6.71 12.81 -18.14
CA HIS A 339 8.07 12.92 -18.63
C HIS A 339 8.51 14.36 -18.92
N HIS A 340 7.96 15.34 -18.21
CA HIS A 340 8.26 16.76 -18.42
C HIS A 340 9.74 17.11 -18.20
N THR A 341 10.49 16.24 -17.53
CA THR A 341 11.94 16.37 -17.31
C THR A 341 12.78 15.94 -18.51
N ILE A 342 12.20 15.24 -19.49
CA ILE A 342 12.88 14.88 -20.73
C ILE A 342 12.87 16.11 -21.63
N THR A 343 14.04 16.69 -21.88
CA THR A 343 14.20 17.78 -22.84
C THR A 343 13.95 17.27 -24.25
N ILE A 344 12.91 17.77 -24.90
CA ILE A 344 12.58 17.43 -26.28
C ILE A 344 13.34 18.39 -27.20
N SER A 345 14.17 17.86 -28.09
CA SER A 345 14.80 18.64 -29.15
C SER A 345 13.73 19.12 -30.13
N ILE A 346 13.62 20.44 -30.29
CA ILE A 346 12.65 21.07 -31.20
C ILE A 346 12.94 20.62 -32.64
N ASP A 347 14.22 20.53 -33.01
CA ASP A 347 14.65 20.14 -34.34
C ASP A 347 14.25 18.70 -34.69
N ASP A 348 14.34 17.78 -33.74
CA ASP A 348 13.90 16.38 -33.93
C ASP A 348 12.40 16.29 -34.14
N VAL A 349 11.61 17.13 -33.46
CA VAL A 349 10.16 17.20 -33.63
C VAL A 349 9.82 17.76 -35.01
N ILE A 350 10.49 18.83 -35.43
CA ILE A 350 10.30 19.45 -36.76
C ILE A 350 10.66 18.44 -37.85
N ASN A 351 11.81 17.78 -37.76
CA ASN A 351 12.27 16.78 -38.72
C ASN A 351 11.30 15.59 -38.80
N ARG A 352 10.83 15.09 -37.65
CA ARG A 352 9.85 14.01 -37.60
C ARG A 352 8.50 14.41 -38.19
N PHE A 353 8.07 15.66 -38.00
CA PHE A 353 6.85 16.20 -38.59
C PHE A 353 7.00 16.37 -40.11
N ALA A 354 8.10 16.94 -40.57
CA ALA A 354 8.40 17.14 -42.00
C ALA A 354 8.40 15.82 -42.78
N ASN A 355 8.91 14.74 -42.15
CA ASN A 355 8.97 13.39 -42.72
C ASN A 355 7.63 12.64 -42.73
N LYS A 356 6.59 13.12 -42.03
CA LYS A 356 5.24 12.52 -42.13
C LYS A 356 4.59 12.92 -43.46
N LYS A 357 4.18 11.92 -44.24
CA LYS A 357 3.51 12.09 -45.54
C LYS A 357 2.11 12.71 -45.44
N ASN A 358 1.41 12.52 -44.32
CA ASN A 358 0.07 13.05 -44.09
C ASN A 358 0.15 14.23 -43.11
N ARG A 359 0.06 15.46 -43.64
CA ARG A 359 0.25 16.72 -42.90
C ARG A 359 -1.07 17.42 -42.55
N ASN A 360 -2.19 16.89 -42.98
CA ASN A 360 -3.51 17.43 -42.65
C ASN A 360 -3.85 17.07 -41.20
N ILE A 361 -4.01 18.08 -40.37
CA ILE A 361 -4.58 17.94 -39.03
C ILE A 361 -6.07 18.22 -39.20
N ASP A 362 -6.91 17.20 -39.06
CA ASP A 362 -8.36 17.39 -39.01
C ASP A 362 -8.70 18.14 -37.71
N PHE A 363 -8.83 19.46 -37.82
CA PHE A 363 -9.41 20.26 -36.76
C PHE A 363 -10.91 19.97 -36.72
N VAL A 364 -11.32 19.03 -35.88
CA VAL A 364 -12.72 18.88 -35.49
C VAL A 364 -13.07 20.12 -34.65
N LEU A 365 -13.74 21.10 -35.27
CA LEU A 365 -14.23 22.32 -34.64
C LEU A 365 -15.37 22.04 -33.64
#